data_AF-A0A7X9S2C4-F1
#
_entry.id   AF-A0A7X9S2C4-F1
#
_cell.length_a   1.000
_cell.length_b   1.000
_cell.length_c   1.000
_cell.angle_alpha   90.00
_cell.angle_beta   90.00
_cell.angle_gamma   90.00
#
_symmetry.space_group_name_H-M   'P 1'
#
loop_
_entity.id
_entity.type
_entity.pdbx_description
1 polymer ?
#
loop_
_entity_poly.entity_id
_entity_poly.type
_entity_poly.pdbx_seq_one_letter_code
_entity_poly.pdbx_strand_id
1 'polypeptide(L)'
;KLLAAEVKDKKTKEVLRKRCAIHWVTPDGFPVWQEYHKRDQARLKLTFLGQANVFMTYNKGDTKEIDAHKQESGIAPNFVHSQDGSHLRMTVVHANEVYGIDSFALIHDSFGTIPADAGNLFKAVRETMVKTYEDNDVIADFYDQFADQLHESQLDKMPAVPAKGDLNLRDILESDFAFA
;
A
#
# COMPACT_ATOMS: atom_id res chain seq x y z
N LYS A 1 7.95 -2.64 -12.06
CA LYS A 1 8.51 -3.32 -13.27
C LYS A 1 9.22 -4.64 -12.99
N LEU A 2 10.18 -4.72 -12.04
CA LEU A 2 11.02 -5.91 -11.88
C LEU A 2 10.26 -7.16 -11.38
N LEU A 3 9.51 -7.09 -10.26
CA LEU A 3 8.71 -8.22 -9.75
C LEU A 3 7.50 -8.59 -10.65
N ALA A 4 7.05 -7.64 -11.46
CA ALA A 4 5.98 -7.84 -12.44
C ALA A 4 6.46 -8.49 -13.75
N ALA A 5 7.78 -8.68 -13.93
CA ALA A 5 8.37 -9.31 -15.10
C ALA A 5 8.72 -10.78 -14.84
N GLU A 6 8.63 -11.61 -15.88
CA GLU A 6 9.17 -12.98 -15.81
C GLU A 6 10.69 -12.93 -16.03
N VAL A 7 11.43 -13.73 -15.25
CA VAL A 7 12.85 -13.95 -15.48
C VAL A 7 13.01 -15.18 -16.35
N LYS A 8 13.67 -15.01 -17.51
CA LYS A 8 13.94 -16.08 -18.46
C LYS A 8 15.44 -16.25 -18.68
N ASP A 9 15.87 -17.49 -18.83
CA ASP A 9 17.24 -17.79 -19.23
C ASP A 9 17.49 -17.26 -20.65
N LYS A 10 18.62 -16.57 -20.86
CA LYS A 10 18.92 -15.93 -22.15
C LYS A 10 19.20 -16.92 -23.28
N LYS A 11 19.65 -18.14 -22.97
CA LYS A 11 20.04 -19.18 -23.92
C LYS A 11 18.92 -20.20 -24.14
N THR A 12 18.27 -20.66 -23.08
CA THR A 12 17.23 -21.72 -23.16
C THR A 12 15.82 -21.16 -23.26
N LYS A 13 15.61 -19.86 -22.99
CA LYS A 13 14.30 -19.19 -22.88
C LYS A 13 13.39 -19.77 -21.79
N GLU A 14 13.91 -20.63 -20.93
CA GLU A 14 13.16 -21.22 -19.82
C GLU A 14 12.83 -20.16 -18.77
N VAL A 15 11.65 -20.24 -18.15
CA VAL A 15 11.22 -19.32 -17.10
C VAL A 15 11.89 -19.72 -15.79
N LEU A 16 12.98 -19.02 -15.45
CA LEU A 16 13.69 -19.17 -14.18
C LEU A 16 12.83 -18.69 -13.01
N ARG A 17 11.99 -17.66 -13.24
CA ARG A 17 11.07 -17.15 -12.24
C ARG A 17 9.82 -16.57 -12.87
N LYS A 18 8.65 -16.98 -12.37
CA LYS A 18 7.36 -16.40 -12.74
C LYS A 18 7.17 -15.02 -12.08
N ARG A 19 6.21 -14.25 -12.59
CA ARG A 19 5.78 -13.00 -11.95
C ARG A 19 5.33 -13.28 -10.52
N CYS A 20 5.74 -12.44 -9.58
CA CYS A 20 5.40 -12.59 -8.18
C CYS A 20 4.54 -11.42 -7.71
N ALA A 21 3.80 -11.66 -6.62
CA ALA A 21 3.22 -10.60 -5.83
C ALA A 21 4.33 -9.72 -5.22
N ILE A 22 3.96 -8.50 -4.86
CA ILE A 22 4.84 -7.58 -4.14
C ILE A 22 4.36 -7.56 -2.69
N HIS A 23 5.27 -7.74 -1.75
CA HIS A 23 4.98 -7.69 -0.32
C HIS A 23 5.76 -6.57 0.37
N TRP A 24 5.14 -5.92 1.35
CA TRP A 24 5.82 -5.05 2.30
C TRP A 24 5.12 -5.04 3.66
N VAL A 25 5.81 -4.56 4.69
CA VAL A 25 5.25 -4.38 6.04
C VAL A 25 5.21 -2.89 6.37
N THR A 26 4.11 -2.43 6.98
CA THR A 26 3.97 -1.04 7.45
C THR A 26 4.61 -0.84 8.83
N PRO A 27 4.88 0.40 9.26
CA PRO A 27 5.53 0.70 10.54
C PRO A 27 4.86 0.10 11.79
N ASP A 28 3.53 -0.07 11.76
CA ASP A 28 2.79 -0.72 12.84
C ASP A 28 2.78 -2.26 12.76
N GLY A 29 3.54 -2.84 11.82
CA GLY A 29 3.71 -4.28 11.66
C GLY A 29 2.65 -4.97 10.79
N PHE A 30 1.79 -4.23 10.08
CA PHE A 30 0.78 -4.84 9.21
C PHE A 30 1.39 -5.27 7.86
N PRO A 31 1.38 -6.58 7.52
CA PRO A 31 1.92 -7.06 6.27
C PRO A 31 0.91 -6.90 5.11
N VAL A 32 1.38 -6.44 3.97
CA VAL A 32 0.58 -6.14 2.77
C VAL A 32 1.10 -6.94 1.59
N TRP A 33 0.19 -7.63 0.89
CA TRP A 33 0.46 -8.29 -0.39
C TRP A 33 -0.35 -7.65 -1.51
N GLN A 34 0.35 -7.17 -2.54
CA GLN A 34 -0.26 -6.73 -3.78
C GLN A 34 -0.18 -7.86 -4.81
N GLU A 35 -1.32 -8.47 -5.12
CA GLU A 35 -1.46 -9.59 -6.07
C GLU A 35 -2.58 -9.37 -7.09
N TYR A 36 -2.41 -8.40 -8.01
CA TYR A 36 -3.35 -8.27 -9.12
C TYR A 36 -3.24 -9.46 -10.07
N HIS A 37 -4.33 -10.20 -10.21
CA HIS A 37 -4.48 -11.30 -11.16
C HIS A 37 -5.27 -10.87 -12.40
N LYS A 38 -5.01 -11.53 -13.53
CA LYS A 38 -5.88 -11.39 -14.70
C LYS A 38 -7.22 -12.06 -14.39
N ARG A 39 -8.32 -11.40 -14.79
CA ARG A 39 -9.68 -11.92 -14.61
C ARG A 39 -9.96 -13.03 -15.61
N ASP A 40 -10.49 -14.16 -15.14
CA ASP A 40 -11.14 -15.14 -16.01
C ASP A 40 -12.55 -14.65 -16.31
N GLN A 41 -12.88 -14.47 -17.59
CA GLN A 41 -14.16 -13.93 -18.02
C GLN A 41 -14.91 -14.93 -18.87
N ALA A 42 -16.22 -14.96 -18.69
CA ALA A 42 -17.10 -15.72 -19.56
C ALA A 42 -18.31 -14.91 -19.99
N ARG A 43 -18.90 -15.35 -21.09
CA ARG A 43 -20.04 -14.70 -21.71
C ARG A 43 -21.26 -15.60 -21.59
N LEU A 44 -22.29 -15.10 -20.92
CA LEU A 44 -23.59 -15.74 -20.85
C LEU A 44 -24.47 -15.17 -21.97
N LYS A 45 -25.11 -16.07 -22.71
CA LYS A 45 -26.21 -15.73 -23.60
C LYS A 45 -27.51 -16.08 -22.88
N LEU A 46 -28.33 -15.07 -22.63
CA LEU A 46 -29.65 -15.22 -22.03
C LEU A 46 -30.70 -14.79 -23.03
N THR A 47 -31.67 -15.65 -23.31
CA THR A 47 -32.86 -15.25 -24.05
C THR A 47 -33.79 -14.52 -23.08
N PHE A 48 -33.87 -13.20 -23.21
CA PHE A 48 -34.71 -12.36 -22.36
C PHE A 48 -36.14 -12.33 -22.91
N LEU A 49 -37.06 -12.88 -22.13
CA LEU A 49 -38.51 -12.94 -22.42
C LEU A 49 -38.87 -13.54 -23.79
N GLY A 50 -38.00 -14.38 -24.37
CA GLY A 50 -38.21 -14.94 -25.71
C GLY A 50 -38.10 -13.93 -26.86
N GLN A 51 -37.80 -12.65 -26.56
CA GLN A 51 -37.85 -11.54 -27.53
C GLN A 51 -36.47 -11.07 -27.95
N ALA A 52 -35.49 -11.13 -27.04
CA ALA A 52 -34.14 -10.64 -27.31
C ALA A 52 -33.09 -11.57 -26.71
N ASN A 53 -31.91 -11.62 -27.35
CA ASN A 53 -30.74 -12.25 -26.75
C ASN A 53 -29.91 -11.18 -26.04
N VAL A 54 -29.77 -11.30 -24.73
CA VAL A 54 -28.87 -10.47 -23.92
C VAL A 54 -27.58 -11.23 -23.71
N PHE A 55 -26.46 -10.56 -23.98
CA PHE A 55 -25.14 -11.11 -23.74
C PHE A 55 -24.48 -10.37 -22.58
N MET A 56 -24.15 -11.09 -21.51
CA MET A 56 -23.46 -10.52 -20.36
C MET A 56 -22.08 -11.14 -20.21
N THR A 57 -21.06 -10.29 -20.08
CA THR A 57 -19.72 -10.73 -19.67
C THR A 57 -19.64 -10.63 -18.15
N TYR A 58 -19.20 -11.70 -17.50
CA TYR A 58 -19.00 -11.73 -16.07
C TYR A 58 -17.61 -12.29 -15.73
N ASN A 59 -17.07 -11.87 -14.59
CA ASN A 59 -15.83 -12.40 -14.07
C ASN A 59 -16.13 -13.71 -13.33
N LYS A 60 -15.55 -14.82 -13.79
CA LYS A 60 -15.61 -16.13 -13.11
C LYS A 60 -14.71 -16.20 -11.88
N GLY A 61 -13.75 -15.28 -11.79
CA GLY A 61 -12.76 -15.21 -10.73
C GLY A 61 -11.43 -14.71 -11.26
N ASP A 62 -10.38 -14.98 -10.50
CA ASP A 62 -9.01 -14.65 -10.85
C ASP A 62 -8.29 -15.87 -11.44
N THR A 63 -7.54 -15.64 -12.51
CA THR A 63 -6.60 -16.63 -13.03
C THR A 63 -5.37 -16.71 -12.14
N LYS A 64 -4.57 -17.78 -12.29
CA LYS A 64 -3.27 -17.89 -11.61
C LYS A 64 -2.20 -16.92 -12.15
N GLU A 65 -2.51 -16.16 -13.22
CA GLU A 65 -1.55 -15.25 -13.84
C GLU A 65 -1.62 -13.84 -13.24
N ILE A 66 -0.46 -13.31 -12.85
CA ILE A 66 -0.32 -11.93 -12.37
C ILE A 66 -0.44 -10.94 -13.54
N ASP A 67 -1.27 -9.93 -13.34
CA ASP A 67 -1.43 -8.76 -14.19
C ASP A 67 -0.31 -7.75 -13.91
N ALA A 68 0.76 -7.84 -14.69
CA ALA A 68 1.93 -6.99 -14.54
C ALA A 68 1.63 -5.49 -14.70
N HIS A 69 0.65 -5.14 -15.54
CA HIS A 69 0.31 -3.74 -15.77
C HIS A 69 -0.39 -3.14 -14.55
N LYS A 70 -1.38 -3.86 -14.00
CA LYS A 70 -2.07 -3.41 -12.77
C LYS A 70 -1.15 -3.40 -11.56
N GLN A 71 -0.24 -4.36 -11.46
CA GLN A 71 0.81 -4.36 -10.44
C GLN A 71 1.66 -3.10 -10.49
N GLU A 72 2.10 -2.72 -11.69
CA GLU A 72 2.93 -1.53 -11.86
C GLU A 72 2.17 -0.24 -11.56
N SER A 73 0.94 -0.09 -12.05
CA SER A 73 0.15 1.12 -11.82
C SER A 73 -0.38 1.25 -10.39
N GLY A 74 -0.54 0.12 -9.68
CA GLY A 74 -1.14 0.09 -8.34
C GLY A 74 -0.16 0.29 -7.19
N ILE A 75 1.15 0.12 -7.43
CA ILE A 75 2.11 0.07 -6.31
C ILE A 75 2.23 1.39 -5.55
N ALA A 76 2.33 2.52 -6.25
CA ALA A 76 2.46 3.83 -5.62
C ALA A 76 1.23 4.20 -4.77
N PRO A 77 -0.02 4.13 -5.28
CA PRO A 77 -1.19 4.43 -4.45
C PRO A 77 -1.33 3.42 -3.31
N ASN A 78 -1.20 2.11 -3.56
CA ASN A 78 -1.38 1.12 -2.48
C ASN A 78 -0.32 1.26 -1.38
N PHE A 79 0.91 1.64 -1.73
CA PHE A 79 1.95 1.88 -0.73
C PHE A 79 1.58 3.06 0.16
N VAL A 80 1.27 4.24 -0.40
CA VAL A 80 0.90 5.43 0.39
C VAL A 80 -0.36 5.16 1.24
N HIS A 81 -1.37 4.52 0.66
CA HIS A 81 -2.60 4.12 1.37
C HIS A 81 -2.39 3.06 2.46
N SER A 82 -1.27 2.33 2.44
CA SER A 82 -0.92 1.44 3.54
C SER A 82 -0.22 2.21 4.66
N GLN A 83 0.58 3.22 4.30
CA GLN A 83 1.30 4.07 5.25
C GLN A 83 0.34 5.01 6.00
N ASP A 84 -0.61 5.63 5.31
CA ASP A 84 -1.64 6.46 5.96
C ASP A 84 -2.54 5.63 6.91
N GLY A 85 -2.87 4.39 6.53
CA GLY A 85 -3.61 3.46 7.37
C GLY A 85 -2.82 3.05 8.61
N SER A 86 -1.51 2.84 8.47
CA SER A 86 -0.60 2.61 9.61
C SER A 86 -0.57 3.82 10.53
N HIS A 87 -0.43 5.02 9.96
CA HIS A 87 -0.45 6.26 10.70
C HIS A 87 -1.76 6.42 11.48
N LEU A 88 -2.92 6.16 10.86
CA LEU A 88 -4.21 6.20 11.55
C LEU A 88 -4.26 5.24 12.74
N ARG A 89 -3.83 3.99 12.56
CA ARG A 89 -3.89 2.98 13.64
C ARG A 89 -2.96 3.35 14.80
N MET A 90 -1.75 3.81 14.49
CA MET A 90 -0.80 4.27 15.49
C MET A 90 -1.32 5.51 16.24
N THR A 91 -1.95 6.45 15.53
CA THR A 91 -2.55 7.65 16.12
C THR A 91 -3.66 7.29 17.10
N VAL A 92 -4.53 6.34 16.76
CA VAL A 92 -5.60 5.87 17.66
C VAL A 92 -5.02 5.28 18.94
N VAL A 93 -3.99 4.41 18.82
CA VAL A 93 -3.34 3.79 19.98
C VAL A 93 -2.65 4.86 20.84
N HIS A 94 -1.84 5.73 20.23
CA HIS A 94 -1.13 6.80 20.93
C HIS A 94 -2.09 7.78 21.62
N ALA A 95 -3.15 8.19 20.94
CA ALA A 95 -4.19 9.06 21.48
C ALA A 95 -4.90 8.44 22.70
N ASN A 96 -5.17 7.14 22.66
CA ASN A 96 -5.78 6.44 23.78
C ASN A 96 -4.82 6.30 24.97
N GLU A 97 -3.59 5.83 24.72
CA GLU A 97 -2.62 5.53 25.79
C GLU A 97 -2.08 6.78 26.48
N VAL A 98 -1.80 7.84 25.72
CA VAL A 98 -1.16 9.06 26.26
C VAL A 98 -2.17 10.07 26.76
N TYR A 99 -3.30 10.20 26.07
CA TYR A 99 -4.29 11.25 26.35
C TYR A 99 -5.63 10.73 26.88
N GLY A 100 -5.83 9.41 26.92
CA GLY A 100 -7.07 8.80 27.43
C GLY A 100 -8.27 8.92 26.49
N ILE A 101 -8.07 9.22 25.21
CA ILE A 101 -9.16 9.38 24.24
C ILE A 101 -9.74 8.01 23.90
N ASP A 102 -11.05 7.82 24.09
CA ASP A 102 -11.75 6.53 23.88
C ASP A 102 -12.70 6.53 22.68
N SER A 103 -13.06 7.72 22.19
CA SER A 103 -14.08 7.93 21.17
C SER A 103 -13.48 8.57 19.93
N PHE A 104 -13.55 7.87 18.80
CA PHE A 104 -12.93 8.29 17.55
C PHE A 104 -13.94 8.27 16.40
N ALA A 105 -13.89 9.29 15.55
CA ALA A 105 -14.53 9.34 14.24
C ALA A 105 -13.43 9.33 13.17
N LEU A 106 -13.29 8.22 12.45
CA LEU A 106 -12.15 7.96 11.56
C LEU A 106 -12.63 7.83 10.12
N ILE A 107 -12.07 8.63 9.22
CA ILE A 107 -12.33 8.56 7.77
C ILE A 107 -11.00 8.70 7.05
N HIS A 108 -10.25 7.60 6.91
CA HIS A 108 -8.92 7.57 6.29
C HIS A 108 -7.95 8.62 6.86
N ASP A 109 -7.78 9.76 6.20
CA ASP A 109 -6.91 10.88 6.58
C ASP A 109 -7.60 11.90 7.50
N SER A 110 -8.85 11.66 7.91
CA SER A 110 -9.61 12.53 8.80
C SER A 110 -9.81 11.91 10.19
N PHE A 111 -9.38 12.65 11.21
CA PHE A 111 -9.42 12.29 12.63
C PHE A 111 -10.39 13.17 13.41
N GLY A 112 -11.37 12.58 14.08
CA GLY A 112 -12.34 13.28 14.91
C GLY A 112 -12.52 12.64 16.27
N THR A 113 -12.91 13.46 17.25
CA THR A 113 -13.30 13.05 18.61
C THR A 113 -14.26 14.10 19.20
N ILE A 114 -14.65 13.95 20.47
CA ILE A 114 -15.48 14.94 21.17
C ILE A 114 -14.72 16.27 21.36
N PRO A 115 -15.41 17.42 21.46
CA PRO A 115 -14.74 18.71 21.58
C PRO A 115 -13.75 18.84 22.75
N ALA A 116 -13.99 18.12 23.85
CA ALA A 116 -13.11 18.12 25.02
C ALA A 116 -11.72 17.54 24.73
N ASP A 117 -11.64 16.57 23.81
CA ASP A 117 -10.42 15.83 23.50
C ASP A 117 -9.76 16.31 22.19
N ALA A 118 -10.44 17.17 21.42
CA ALA A 118 -9.99 17.62 20.11
C ALA A 118 -8.57 18.22 20.13
N GLY A 119 -8.23 19.01 21.17
CA GLY A 119 -6.89 19.58 21.31
C GLY A 119 -5.79 18.53 21.57
N ASN A 120 -6.13 17.45 22.27
CA ASN A 120 -5.21 16.34 22.52
C ASN A 120 -5.07 15.46 21.27
N LEU A 121 -6.16 15.14 20.57
CA LEU A 121 -6.11 14.41 19.31
C LEU A 121 -5.29 15.15 18.26
N PHE A 122 -5.44 16.48 18.19
CA PHE A 122 -4.68 17.34 17.30
C PHE A 122 -3.16 17.23 17.54
N LYS A 123 -2.73 17.07 18.80
CA LYS A 123 -1.31 16.79 19.13
C LYS A 123 -0.91 15.36 18.80
N ALA A 124 -1.73 14.39 19.20
CA ALA A 124 -1.45 12.96 19.04
C ALA A 124 -1.18 12.56 17.58
N VAL A 125 -1.94 13.13 16.64
CA VAL A 125 -1.73 12.91 15.20
C VAL A 125 -0.32 13.32 14.78
N ARG A 126 0.10 14.56 15.06
CA ARG A 126 1.43 15.04 14.67
C ARG A 126 2.57 14.32 15.38
N GLU A 127 2.40 14.03 16.67
CA GLU A 127 3.39 13.25 17.42
C GLU A 127 3.63 11.89 16.79
N THR A 128 2.56 11.22 16.38
CA THR A 128 2.65 9.92 15.71
C THR A 128 3.28 10.05 14.33
N MET A 129 2.93 11.09 13.56
CA MET A 129 3.50 11.35 12.23
C MET A 129 5.02 11.51 12.32
N VAL A 130 5.49 12.38 13.23
CA VAL A 130 6.92 12.64 13.45
C VAL A 130 7.62 11.37 13.93
N LYS A 131 7.10 10.72 14.97
CA LYS A 131 7.71 9.52 15.54
C LYS A 131 7.88 8.43 14.48
N THR A 132 6.85 8.15 13.69
CA THR A 132 6.90 7.09 12.68
C THR A 132 7.99 7.34 11.65
N TYR A 133 8.11 8.55 11.11
CA TYR A 133 9.09 8.84 10.05
C TYR A 133 10.50 9.20 10.57
N GLU A 134 10.65 9.50 11.86
CA GLU A 134 11.97 9.58 12.50
C GLU A 134 12.53 8.18 12.84
N ASP A 135 11.67 7.28 13.34
CA ASP A 135 12.07 5.95 13.78
C ASP A 135 12.21 4.95 12.61
N ASN A 136 11.55 5.21 11.46
CA ASN A 136 11.49 4.28 10.34
C ASN A 136 11.84 4.97 9.01
N ASP A 137 12.66 4.30 8.20
CA ASP A 137 12.91 4.68 6.81
C ASP A 137 12.09 3.78 5.89
N VAL A 138 10.80 4.11 5.75
CA VAL A 138 9.85 3.25 5.02
C VAL A 138 10.23 2.97 3.57
N ILE A 139 11.03 3.85 2.94
CA ILE A 139 11.50 3.64 1.56
C ILE A 139 12.69 2.69 1.55
N ALA A 140 13.62 2.80 2.50
CA ALA A 140 14.70 1.83 2.66
C ALA A 140 14.15 0.45 3.05
N ASP A 141 13.23 0.38 4.00
CA ASP A 141 12.60 -0.90 4.41
C ASP A 141 11.85 -1.55 3.25
N PHE A 142 11.14 -0.75 2.45
CA PHE A 142 10.48 -1.23 1.24
C PHE A 142 11.49 -1.69 0.20
N TYR A 143 12.61 -0.98 0.05
CA TYR A 143 13.70 -1.33 -0.85
C TYR A 143 14.30 -2.69 -0.50
N ASP A 144 14.65 -2.90 0.76
CA ASP A 144 15.25 -4.16 1.23
C ASP A 144 14.29 -5.33 1.06
N GLN A 145 13.02 -5.15 1.45
CA GLN A 145 11.99 -6.17 1.24
C GLN A 145 11.79 -6.49 -0.24
N PHE A 146 11.85 -5.49 -1.12
CA PHE A 146 11.73 -5.70 -2.56
C PHE A 146 12.97 -6.41 -3.14
N ALA A 147 14.17 -6.08 -2.64
CA ALA A 147 15.43 -6.69 -3.06
C ALA A 147 15.46 -8.19 -2.73
N ASP A 148 15.07 -8.56 -1.51
CA ASP A 148 14.97 -9.95 -1.06
C ASP A 148 13.96 -10.76 -1.88
N GLN A 149 12.94 -10.09 -2.39
CA GLN A 149 11.97 -10.69 -3.27
C GLN A 149 12.49 -10.83 -4.71
N LEU A 150 13.60 -10.23 -5.15
CA LEU A 150 14.07 -10.29 -6.55
C LEU A 150 14.89 -11.55 -6.86
N HIS A 151 14.95 -11.93 -8.14
CA HIS A 151 15.94 -12.91 -8.58
C HIS A 151 17.30 -12.23 -8.72
N GLU A 152 18.40 -12.92 -8.41
CA GLU A 152 19.77 -12.37 -8.42
C GLU A 152 20.09 -11.60 -9.71
N SER A 153 19.65 -12.12 -10.86
CA SER A 153 19.85 -11.48 -12.19
C SER A 153 19.13 -10.13 -12.38
N GLN A 154 18.27 -9.73 -11.46
CA GLN A 154 17.50 -8.48 -11.51
C GLN A 154 18.04 -7.41 -10.55
N LEU A 155 18.89 -7.79 -9.58
CA LEU A 155 19.41 -6.89 -8.56
C LEU A 155 20.20 -5.72 -9.17
N ASP A 156 21.00 -5.97 -10.20
CA ASP A 156 21.76 -4.94 -10.93
C ASP A 156 20.89 -3.86 -11.58
N LYS A 157 19.59 -4.10 -11.74
CA LYS A 157 18.64 -3.18 -12.36
C LYS A 157 17.82 -2.39 -11.33
N MET A 158 18.06 -2.63 -10.05
CA MET A 158 17.36 -1.94 -8.99
C MET A 158 17.85 -0.48 -8.92
N PRO A 159 16.95 0.51 -8.95
CA PRO A 159 17.35 1.92 -8.88
C PRO A 159 17.90 2.24 -7.49
N ALA A 160 18.79 3.22 -7.37
CA ALA A 160 19.20 3.69 -6.05
C ALA A 160 18.01 4.30 -5.28
N VAL A 161 18.03 4.17 -3.95
CA VAL A 161 17.09 4.85 -3.06
C VAL A 161 17.24 6.37 -3.24
N PRO A 162 16.14 7.13 -3.37
CA PRO A 162 16.20 8.58 -3.53
C PRO A 162 16.88 9.25 -2.31
N ALA A 163 17.62 10.33 -2.55
CA ALA A 163 18.20 11.12 -1.48
C ALA A 163 17.12 11.80 -0.64
N LYS A 164 17.34 11.88 0.68
CA LYS A 164 16.47 12.63 1.60
C LYS A 164 16.64 14.14 1.37
N GLY A 165 15.57 14.89 1.61
CA GLY A 165 15.59 16.35 1.64
C GLY A 165 16.17 16.91 2.93
N ASP A 166 16.00 18.21 3.13
CA ASP A 166 16.45 18.98 4.30
C ASP A 166 15.34 19.31 5.31
N LEU A 167 14.13 18.79 5.09
CA LEU A 167 12.99 18.97 6.00
C LEU A 167 13.30 18.43 7.41
N ASN A 168 13.11 19.27 8.42
CA ASN A 168 13.09 18.86 9.80
C ASN A 168 11.69 18.36 10.19
N LEU A 169 11.55 17.06 10.44
CA LEU A 169 10.26 16.46 10.79
C LEU A 169 9.65 17.08 12.06
N ARG A 170 10.47 17.60 12.98
CA ARG A 170 9.98 18.25 14.20
C ARG A 170 9.14 19.50 13.93
N ASP A 171 9.33 20.16 12.79
CA ASP A 171 8.56 21.35 12.42
C ASP A 171 7.07 21.01 12.19
N ILE A 172 6.74 19.73 11.94
CA ILE A 172 5.37 19.27 11.82
C ILE A 172 4.60 19.51 13.12
N LEU A 173 5.24 19.36 14.29
CA LEU A 173 4.59 19.51 15.61
C LEU A 173 3.98 20.90 15.82
N GLU A 174 4.62 21.91 15.23
CA GLU A 174 4.22 23.33 15.32
C GLU A 174 3.34 23.78 14.14
N SER A 175 2.98 22.85 13.23
CA SER A 175 2.20 23.18 12.04
C SER A 175 0.70 23.23 12.34
N ASP A 176 0.14 24.43 12.32
CA ASP A 176 -1.29 24.68 12.56
C ASP A 176 -2.22 24.05 11.51
N PHE A 177 -1.71 23.81 10.30
CA PHE A 177 -2.50 23.33 9.15
C PHE A 177 -2.16 21.89 8.74
N ALA A 178 -1.28 21.21 9.48
CA ALA A 178 -1.04 19.77 9.32
C ALA A 178 -1.94 19.00 10.30
N PHE A 179 -3.04 18.47 9.78
CA PHE A 179 -4.07 17.76 10.56
C PHE A 179 -3.94 16.23 10.51
N ALA A 180 -2.98 15.71 9.74
CA ALA A 180 -2.66 14.31 9.50
C ALA A 180 -1.14 14.20 9.25
#